data_AF-A0A2N2J9T5-F1
#
_entry.id   AF-A0A2N2J9T5-F1
#
_cell.length_a   1.000
_cell.length_b   1.000
_cell.length_c   1.000
_cell.angle_alpha   90.00
_cell.angle_beta   90.00
_cell.angle_gamma   90.00
#
_symmetry.space_group_name_H-M   'P 1'
#
loop_
_entity.id
_entity.type
_entity.pdbx_description
1 polymer ?
#
loop_
_entity_poly.entity_id
_entity_poly.type
_entity_poly.pdbx_seq_one_letter_code
_entity_poly.pdbx_strand_id
1 'polypeptide(L)' 'MTHPMTEKEWRCRKCGTLLGVHRRGRVHIKHKRAQFVVRGHVEAVCPRCAELNEATTARTTDDTCLSAA' A
#
# COMPACT_ATOMS: atom_id res chain seq x y z
N MET A 1 -11.78 10.14 -18.63
CA MET A 1 -12.19 8.80 -18.17
C MET A 1 -11.39 8.48 -16.92
N THR A 2 -11.99 8.60 -15.74
CA THR A 2 -11.35 8.32 -14.45
C THR A 2 -11.37 6.81 -14.21
N HIS A 3 -10.25 6.11 -14.43
CA HIS A 3 -10.11 4.75 -13.91
C HIS A 3 -10.32 4.80 -12.39
N PRO A 4 -11.26 4.02 -11.82
CA PRO A 4 -11.37 3.91 -10.38
C PRO A 4 -10.07 3.26 -9.91
N MET A 5 -9.16 4.09 -9.42
CA MET A 5 -7.95 3.63 -8.75
C MET A 5 -8.43 2.93 -7.49
N THR A 6 -8.59 1.61 -7.59
CA THR A 6 -9.08 0.78 -6.50
C THR A 6 -8.08 0.86 -5.36
N GLU A 7 -8.45 1.62 -4.34
CA GLU A 7 -7.71 1.66 -3.09
C GLU A 7 -7.87 0.30 -2.42
N LYS A 8 -6.75 -0.36 -2.11
CA LYS A 8 -6.75 -1.66 -1.44
C LYS A 8 -6.23 -1.49 -0.02
N GLU A 9 -7.05 -1.81 0.96
CA GLU A 9 -6.64 -1.78 2.36
C GLU A 9 -5.53 -2.80 2.62
N TRP A 10 -4.49 -2.36 3.33
CA TRP A 10 -3.50 -3.24 3.93
C TRP A 10 -3.85 -3.42 5.41
N ARG A 11 -4.28 -4.63 5.76
CA ARG A 11 -4.71 -5.00 7.10
C ARG A 11 -3.73 -5.96 7.73
N CYS A 12 -3.63 -5.90 9.05
CA CYS A 12 -2.89 -6.86 9.84
C CYS A 12 -3.39 -8.27 9.55
N ARG A 13 -2.48 -9.18 9.17
CA ARG A 13 -2.79 -10.57 8.84
C ARG A 13 -3.39 -11.38 9.99
N LYS A 14 -3.17 -10.94 11.23
CA LYS A 14 -3.63 -11.62 12.45
C LYS A 14 -4.96 -11.09 12.98
N CYS A 15 -5.12 -9.77 13.10
CA CYS A 15 -6.28 -9.17 13.75
C CYS A 15 -7.14 -8.26 12.86
N GLY A 16 -6.79 -8.12 11.57
CA GLY A 16 -7.55 -7.32 10.61
C GLY A 16 -7.47 -5.80 10.81
N THR A 17 -6.69 -5.31 11.79
CA THR A 17 -6.48 -3.86 12.02
C THR A 17 -5.90 -3.21 10.76
N LEU A 18 -6.45 -2.07 10.35
CA LEU A 18 -5.96 -1.31 9.21
C LEU A 18 -4.55 -0.75 9.51
N LEU A 19 -3.58 -1.09 8.67
CA LEU A 19 -2.19 -0.63 8.75
C LEU A 19 -1.89 0.47 7.72
N GLY A 20 -2.54 0.40 6.55
CA GLY A 20 -2.39 1.40 5.50
C GLY A 20 -3.31 1.13 4.32
N VAL A 21 -3.13 1.90 3.25
CA VAL A 21 -3.91 1.78 2.01
C VAL A 21 -2.97 1.79 0.81
N HIS A 22 -3.08 0.78 -0.05
CA HIS A 22 -2.43 0.75 -1.35
C HIS A 22 -3.15 1.69 -2.31
N ARG A 23 -2.41 2.64 -2.88
CA ARG A 23 -2.90 3.63 -3.83
C ARG A 23 -1.81 3.98 -4.84
N ARG A 24 -2.08 3.81 -6.15
CA ARG A 24 -1.16 4.19 -7.25
C ARG A 24 0.28 3.66 -7.08
N GLY A 25 0.41 2.37 -6.75
CA GLY A 25 1.72 1.75 -6.51
C GLY A 25 2.46 2.31 -5.29
N ARG A 26 1.75 2.87 -4.31
CA ARG A 26 2.28 3.35 -3.03
C ARG A 26 1.46 2.76 -1.88
N VAL A 27 2.05 2.63 -0.69
CA VAL A 27 1.29 2.41 0.56
C VAL A 27 1.27 3.70 1.35
N HIS A 28 0.06 4.16 1.67
CA HIS A 28 -0.19 5.28 2.56
C HIS A 28 -0.42 4.75 3.97
N ILE A 29 0.42 5.16 4.91
CA ILE A 29 0.37 4.72 6.30
C ILE A 29 0.16 5.94 7.18
N LYS A 30 -0.83 5.87 8.08
CA LYS A 30 -1.04 6.88 9.11
C LYS A 30 -0.83 6.22 10.46
N HIS A 31 0.16 6.71 11.20
CA HIS A 31 0.44 6.22 12.53
C HIS A 31 0.61 7.40 13.50
N LYS A 32 -0.29 7.49 14.48
CA LYS A 32 -0.40 8.63 15.41
C LYS A 32 -0.48 9.94 14.63
N ARG A 33 0.49 10.85 14.84
CA ARG A 33 0.60 12.15 14.16
C ARG A 33 1.44 12.10 12.89
N ALA A 34 2.08 10.98 12.59
CA ALA A 34 2.94 10.81 11.42
C ALA A 34 2.16 10.20 10.24
N GLN A 35 2.50 10.66 9.05
CA GLN A 35 2.00 10.14 7.77
C GLN A 35 3.20 9.74 6.92
N PHE A 36 3.16 8.51 6.40
CA PHE A 36 4.20 7.96 5.54
C PHE A 36 3.59 7.54 4.21
N VAL A 37 4.35 7.73 3.14
CA VAL A 37 4.01 7.23 1.81
C VAL A 37 5.20 6.45 1.30
N VAL A 38 5.04 5.14 1.15
CA VAL A 38 6.13 4.25 0.75
C VAL A 38 5.92 3.77 -0.68
N ARG A 39 6.98 3.85 -1.48
CA ARG A 39 7.14 3.13 -2.75
C ARG A 39 8.20 2.06 -2.55
N GLY A 40 7.86 0.81 -2.78
CA GLY A 40 8.72 -0.35 -2.58
C GLY A 40 8.19 -1.28 -1.50
N HIS A 41 9.08 -1.71 -0.60
CA HIS A 41 8.77 -2.62 0.50
C HIS A 41 8.62 -1.85 1.82
N VAL A 42 7.69 -2.27 2.66
CA VAL A 42 7.48 -1.71 4.00
C VAL A 42 7.13 -2.80 5.00
N GLU A 43 7.72 -2.72 6.18
CA GLU A 43 7.37 -3.52 7.35
C GLU A 43 6.70 -2.63 8.39
N ALA A 44 5.67 -3.14 9.07
CA ALA A 44 5.00 -2.45 10.15
C ALA A 44 4.56 -3.42 11.25
N VAL A 45 4.79 -3.03 12.49
CA VAL A 45 4.24 -3.74 13.66
C VAL A 45 2.81 -3.29 13.86
N CYS A 46 1.90 -4.26 14.00
CA CYS A 46 0.50 -3.96 14.24
C CYS A 46 0.33 -3.26 15.59
N PRO A 47 -0.27 -2.06 15.64
CA PRO A 47 -0.44 -1.32 16.89
C PRO A 47 -1.44 -1.98 17.86
N ARG A 48 -2.22 -2.97 17.40
CA ARG A 48 -3.23 -3.66 18.21
C ARG A 48 -2.74 -4.99 18.80
N CYS A 49 -2.05 -5.82 18.03
CA CYS A 49 -1.68 -7.18 18.45
C CYS A 49 -0.18 -7.51 18.35
N ALA A 50 0.65 -6.50 18.05
CA ALA A 50 2.10 -6.61 17.91
C ALA A 50 2.62 -7.54 16.80
N GLU A 51 1.74 -8.04 15.92
CA GLU A 51 2.14 -8.85 14.77
C GLU A 51 2.97 -8.02 13.78
N LEU A 52 4.11 -8.57 13.31
CA LEU A 52 4.88 -7.98 12.22
C LEU A 52 4.18 -8.24 10.88
N ASN A 53 4.03 -7.20 10.07
CA ASN A 53 3.36 -7.26 8.78
C ASN A 53 4.23 -6.61 7.71
N GLU A 54 4.16 -7.14 6.50
CA GLU A 54 4.91 -6.64 5.35
C GLU A 54 3.95 -6.29 4.21
N ALA A 55 4.31 -5.28 3.43
CA ALA A 55 3.67 -4.96 2.17
C ALA A 55 4.70 -4.56 1.12
N THR A 56 4.49 -5.04 -0.11
CA THR A 56 5.26 -4.64 -1.28
C THR A 56 4.33 -3.95 -2.26
N THR A 57 4.70 -2.76 -2.70
CA THR A 57 4.04 -2.11 -3.82
C THR A 57 4.66 -2.61 -5.11
N ALA A 58 3.85 -3.18 -6.00
CA ALA A 58 4.31 -3.43 -7.36
C ALA A 58 4.76 -2.09 -7.98
N ARG A 59 5.88 -2.13 -8.72
CA ARG A 59 6.15 -1.09 -9.71
C ARG A 59 4.95 -1.11 -10.64
N THR A 60 4.18 -0.04 -10.63
CA THR A 60 3.11 0.13 -11.60
C THR A 60 3.81 0.26 -12.94
N THR A 61 3.89 -0.83 -13.70
CA THR A 61 4.18 -0.77 -15.14
C THR A 61 2.94 -0.17 -15.78
N ASP A 62 2.75 1.12 -15.56
CA ASP A 62 1.85 1.97 -16.33
C ASP A 62 2.69 2.47 -17.51
N ASP A 63 3.07 1.55 -18.41
CA ASP A 63 3.87 1.85 -19.61
C ASP A 63 3.68 0.79 -20.72
N THR A 64 2.45 0.28 -20.89
CA THR A 64 2.11 -0.59 -22.05
C THR A 64 1.42 0.21 -23.16
N CYS A 65 1.84 1.46 -23.40
CA CYS A 65 1.40 2.24 -24.56
C CYS A 65 2.59 2.80 -25.36
N LEU A 66 3.59 1.96 -25.68
CA LEU A 66 4.57 2.30 -26.71
C LEU A 66 5.16 1.06 -27.43
N SER A 67 4.34 0.36 -28.23
CA SER A 67 4.87 -0.46 -29.36
C SER A 67 3.76 -0.86 -30.35
N ALA A 68 3.22 0.13 -31.07
CA ALA A 68 2.61 -0.09 -32.38
C ALA A 68 2.86 1.15 -33.23
N ALA A 69 4.01 1.17 -33.90
CA ALA A 69 4.30 2.03 -35.03
C ALA A 69 5.16 1.21 -36.01
#